data_AF-A0A3L7RNB2-F1
#
_entry.id   AF-A0A3L7RNB2-F1
#
_cell.length_a   1.000
_cell.length_b   1.000
_cell.length_c   1.000
_cell.angle_alpha   90.00
_cell.angle_beta   90.00
_cell.angle_gamma   90.00
#
_symmetry.space_group_name_H-M   'P 1'
#
loop_
_entity.id
_entity.type
_entity.pdbx_description
1 polymer ?
#
loop_
_entity_poly.entity_id
_entity_poly.type
_entity_poly.pdbx_seq_one_letter_code
_entity_poly.pdbx_strand_id
1 'polypeptide(L)' 'RLDDKARDRLVSTGRTFIAVDTLGAGEGQFVLVTQGSSARLTPETKSLPIDAVVIGLVDSVRIGGKNVFSRNAQET' A
#
# COMPACT_ATOMS: atom_id res chain seq x y z
N ARG A 1 4.21 1.86 8.66
CA ARG A 1 5.15 1.12 9.54
C ARG A 1 4.38 0.50 10.70
N LEU A 2 4.93 -0.46 11.42
CA LEU A 2 4.30 -1.01 12.64
C LEU A 2 4.45 -0.01 13.80
N ASP A 3 3.43 0.13 14.65
CA ASP A 3 3.52 0.88 15.91
C ASP A 3 4.62 0.30 16.80
N ASP A 4 5.58 1.14 17.23
CA ASP A 4 6.78 0.68 17.95
C ASP A 4 6.46 0.18 19.37
N LYS A 5 5.39 0.69 20.01
CA LYS A 5 5.04 0.36 21.40
C LYS A 5 4.09 -0.82 21.45
N ALA A 6 2.93 -0.70 20.81
CA ALA A 6 1.85 -1.68 20.91
C ALA A 6 1.97 -2.81 19.88
N ARG A 7 2.69 -2.56 18.76
CA ARG A 7 2.93 -3.52 17.67
C ARG A 7 1.65 -4.21 17.17
N ASP A 8 0.55 -3.48 17.18
CA ASP A 8 -0.80 -4.00 16.89
C ASP A 8 -1.49 -3.31 15.71
N ARG A 9 -0.90 -2.22 15.21
CA ARG A 9 -1.44 -1.44 14.10
C ARG A 9 -0.35 -0.85 13.22
N LEU A 10 -0.74 -0.50 12.01
CA LEU A 10 0.09 0.31 11.13
C LEU A 10 -0.06 1.81 11.48
N VAL A 11 1.05 2.53 11.48
CA VAL A 11 1.11 3.98 11.64
C VAL A 11 1.89 4.61 10.48
N SER A 12 1.63 5.89 10.21
CA SER A 12 2.34 6.62 9.16
C SER A 12 3.85 6.69 9.45
N THR A 13 4.63 6.74 8.36
CA THR A 13 6.08 7.00 8.40
C THR A 13 6.40 8.50 8.33
N GLY A 14 5.41 9.36 8.07
CA GLY A 14 5.60 10.78 7.78
C GLY A 14 6.18 11.05 6.38
N ARG A 15 6.38 10.02 5.55
CA ARG A 15 6.84 10.16 4.16
C ARG A 15 5.64 10.13 3.23
N THR A 16 5.69 10.98 2.21
CA THR A 16 4.66 11.08 1.16
C THR A 16 5.36 11.05 -0.19
N PHE A 17 4.75 10.39 -1.17
CA PHE A 17 5.19 10.40 -2.56
C PHE A 17 3.97 10.19 -3.46
N ILE A 18 4.12 10.47 -4.75
CA ILE A 18 3.07 10.33 -5.75
C ILE A 18 3.23 8.98 -6.45
N ALA A 19 2.13 8.25 -6.63
CA ALA A 19 2.10 7.00 -7.38
C ALA A 19 0.92 7.00 -8.33
N VAL A 20 1.09 6.40 -9.51
CA VAL A 20 -0.03 6.14 -10.42
C VAL A 20 -0.87 5.00 -9.85
N ASP A 21 -2.19 5.17 -9.85
CA ASP A 21 -3.12 4.14 -9.44
C ASP A 21 -3.88 3.59 -10.65
N THR A 22 -3.69 2.31 -10.92
CA THR A 22 -4.38 1.57 -11.99
C THR A 22 -5.48 0.67 -11.45
N LEU A 23 -5.64 0.57 -10.12
CA LEU A 23 -6.55 -0.37 -9.44
C LEU A 23 -7.78 0.31 -8.81
N GLY A 24 -7.76 1.63 -8.64
CA GLY A 24 -8.88 2.39 -8.09
C GLY A 24 -8.95 2.34 -6.57
N ALA A 25 -7.80 2.54 -5.91
CA ALA A 25 -7.71 2.68 -4.48
C ALA A 25 -8.51 3.91 -4.00
N GLY A 26 -9.39 3.68 -3.02
CA GLY A 26 -10.13 4.74 -2.35
C GLY A 26 -9.33 5.41 -1.24
N GLU A 27 -9.79 6.58 -0.78
CA GLU A 27 -9.22 7.23 0.40
C GLU A 27 -9.27 6.30 1.63
N GLY A 28 -8.21 6.34 2.44
CA GLY A 28 -8.08 5.50 3.63
C GLY A 28 -7.68 4.04 3.36
N GLN A 29 -7.62 3.60 2.10
CA GLN A 29 -7.18 2.24 1.78
C GLN A 29 -5.66 2.10 1.86
N PHE A 30 -5.22 0.96 2.39
CA PHE A 30 -3.82 0.56 2.33
C PHE A 30 -3.54 -0.12 1.00
N VAL A 31 -2.40 0.24 0.41
CA VAL A 31 -1.99 -0.26 -0.91
C VAL A 31 -0.55 -0.79 -0.88
N LEU A 32 -0.25 -1.69 -1.81
CA LEU A 32 1.12 -2.06 -2.17
C LEU A 32 1.60 -1.17 -3.30
N VAL A 33 2.82 -0.67 -3.18
CA VAL A 33 3.47 0.17 -4.18
C VAL A 33 4.78 -0.47 -4.60
N THR A 34 5.08 -0.41 -5.89
CA THR A 34 6.44 -0.63 -6.40
C THR A 34 7.02 0.68 -6.90
N GLN A 35 8.34 0.86 -6.74
CA GLN A 35 9.05 2.07 -7.15
C GLN A 35 10.22 1.74 -8.11
N GLY A 36 10.72 2.76 -8.80
CA GLY A 36 11.81 2.65 -9.77
C GLY A 36 11.36 2.10 -11.12
N SER A 37 12.28 1.49 -11.87
CA SER A 37 11.98 0.95 -13.21
C SER A 37 10.91 -0.13 -13.20
N SER A 38 10.73 -0.84 -12.08
CA SER A 38 9.68 -1.84 -11.90
C SER A 38 8.27 -1.27 -12.03
N ALA A 39 8.07 0.04 -11.82
CA ALA A 39 6.77 0.68 -11.99
C ALA A 39 6.24 0.60 -13.44
N ARG A 40 7.11 0.31 -14.41
CA ARG A 40 6.79 0.19 -15.85
C ARG A 40 6.69 -1.26 -16.33
N LEU A 41 6.61 -2.23 -15.42
CA LEU A 41 6.55 -3.66 -15.77
C LEU A 41 5.13 -4.18 -16.05
N THR A 42 4.17 -3.29 -16.29
CA THR A 42 2.80 -3.64 -16.70
C THR A 42 2.53 -3.13 -18.11
N PRO A 43 1.63 -3.76 -18.89
CA PRO A 43 1.22 -3.24 -20.20
C PRO A 43 0.74 -1.78 -20.15
N GLU A 44 0.01 -1.41 -19.10
CA GLU A 44 -0.61 -0.10 -18.92
C GLU A 44 0.41 0.99 -18.61
N THR A 45 1.54 0.64 -17.97
CA THR A 45 2.54 1.60 -17.51
C THR A 45 3.85 1.60 -18.29
N LYS A 46 4.04 0.65 -19.23
CA LYS A 46 5.32 0.41 -19.91
C LYS A 46 5.96 1.65 -20.56
N SER A 47 5.15 2.49 -21.20
CA SER A 47 5.59 3.69 -21.90
C SER A 47 5.46 4.97 -21.07
N LEU A 48 4.89 4.89 -19.86
CA LEU A 48 4.65 6.06 -19.03
C LEU A 48 5.93 6.49 -18.30
N PRO A 49 6.22 7.79 -18.19
CA PRO A 49 7.41 8.29 -17.48
C PRO A 49 7.18 8.30 -15.96
N ILE A 50 6.93 7.14 -15.37
CA ILE A 50 6.61 6.98 -13.95
C ILE A 50 7.65 6.14 -13.22
N ASP A 51 7.75 6.36 -11.92
CA ASP A 51 8.68 5.68 -11.00
C ASP A 51 7.98 5.13 -9.75
N ALA A 52 6.65 5.22 -9.66
CA ALA A 52 5.85 4.63 -8.60
C ALA A 52 4.44 4.29 -9.11
N VAL A 53 3.96 3.09 -8.78
CA VAL A 53 2.63 2.61 -9.15
C VAL A 53 2.03 1.75 -8.04
N VAL A 54 0.72 1.88 -7.83
CA VAL A 54 -0.08 0.99 -6.99
C VAL A 54 -0.23 -0.35 -7.70
N ILE A 55 0.18 -1.44 -7.04
CA ILE A 55 0.17 -2.80 -7.59
C ILE A 55 -0.77 -3.75 -6.86
N GLY A 56 -1.40 -3.30 -5.78
CA GLY A 56 -2.35 -4.12 -5.03
C GLY A 56 -3.09 -3.36 -3.94
N LEU A 57 -4.33 -3.76 -3.69
CA LEU A 57 -5.12 -3.32 -2.53
C LEU A 57 -4.88 -4.27 -1.37
N VAL A 58 -4.65 -3.75 -0.18
CA VAL A 58 -4.33 -4.56 1.00
C VAL A 58 -5.60 -4.89 1.76
N ASP A 59 -5.88 -6.19 1.92
CA ASP A 59 -6.99 -6.67 2.75
C ASP A 59 -6.57 -6.91 4.20
N SER A 60 -5.38 -7.49 4.42
CA SER A 60 -4.87 -7.73 5.76
C SER A 60 -3.35 -7.73 5.83
N VAL A 61 -2.81 -7.40 7.01
CA VAL A 61 -1.37 -7.49 7.31
C VAL A 61 -1.18 -8.26 8.60
N ARG A 62 -0.37 -9.33 8.55
CA ARG A 62 -0.03 -10.17 9.71
C ARG A 62 1.45 -10.10 10.03
N ILE A 63 1.79 -9.94 11.30
CA ILE A 63 3.18 -9.90 11.79
C ILE A 63 3.26 -10.80 13.03
N GLY A 64 4.12 -11.82 12.99
CA GLY A 64 4.28 -12.75 14.12
C GLY A 64 2.98 -13.45 14.53
N GLY A 65 2.12 -13.80 13.57
CA GLY A 65 0.81 -14.42 13.82
C GLY A 65 -0.30 -13.46 14.27
N LYS A 66 0.04 -12.21 14.62
CA LYS A 66 -0.95 -11.18 14.97
C LYS A 66 -1.44 -10.44 13.73
N ASN A 67 -2.75 -10.22 13.65
CA ASN A 67 -3.34 -9.35 12.63
C ASN A 67 -3.17 -7.89 13.06
N VAL A 68 -2.46 -7.08 12.27
CA VAL A 68 -2.16 -5.67 12.58
C VAL A 68 -2.90 -4.69 11.67
N PHE A 69 -3.60 -5.20 10.67
CA PHE A 69 -4.49 -4.44 9.81
C PHE A 69 -5.47 -5.39 9.14
N SER A 70 -6.75 -5.03 9.10
CA SER A 70 -7.78 -5.75 8.37
C SER A 70 -8.79 -4.75 7.83
N ARG A 71 -8.93 -4.68 6.50
CA ARG A 71 -9.84 -3.77 5.81
C ARG A 71 -11.28 -3.90 6.36
N ASN A 72 -11.76 -5.12 6.50
CA ASN A 72 -13.14 -5.41 6.93
C ASN A 72 -13.38 -5.27 8.44
N ALA A 73 -12.36 -4.92 9.23
CA ALA A 73 -12.52 -4.69 10.67
C ALA A 73 -12.87 -3.22 11.00
N GLN A 74 -12.92 -2.35 9.98
CA GLN A 74 -13.24 -0.92 10.10
C GLN A 74 -14.68 -0.59 9.66
N GLU A 75 -15.47 -1.59 9.26
CA GLU A 75 -16.86 -1.44 8.76
C GLU A 75 -17.93 -1.73 9.84
N THR A 76 -17.64 -1.47 11.12
CA THR A 76 -18.64 -1.58 12.22
C THR A 76 -18.90 -0.23 12.85
#